data_AF-A0A0D0QKL2-F1
#
_entry.id   AF-A0A0D0QKL2-F1
#
_cell.length_a   1.000
_cell.length_b   1.000
_cell.length_c   1.000
_cell.angle_alpha   90.00
_cell.angle_beta   90.00
_cell.angle_gamma   90.00
#
_symmetry.space_group_name_H-M   'P 1'
#
loop_
_entity.id
_entity.type
_entity.pdbx_description
1 polymer ?
#
loop_
_entity_poly.entity_id
_entity_poly.type
_entity_poly.pdbx_seq_one_letter_code
_entity_poly.pdbx_strand_id
1 'polypeptide(L)'
;MTVPAKEVKEEWQSDEPILIQGVIDLCFEEEDGIVLMDYKTDHADEEVLKKRYSSQFKFYKKAIEQMTGKKVKESLLYSFYLKKSLPV
;
A
#
# COMPACT_ATOMS: atom_id res chain seq x y z
N MET A 1 11.69 -2.43 4.14
CA MET A 1 11.46 -2.33 5.60
C MET A 1 11.46 -3.71 6.21
N THR A 2 11.77 -3.86 7.49
CA THR A 2 11.66 -5.15 8.19
C THR A 2 10.39 -5.23 9.01
N VAL A 3 9.73 -6.38 9.01
CA VAL A 3 8.56 -6.67 9.87
C VAL A 3 8.66 -8.11 10.40
N PRO A 4 8.02 -8.43 11.54
CA PRO A 4 7.85 -9.82 11.98
C PRO A 4 7.15 -10.68 10.92
N ALA A 5 7.58 -11.92 10.75
CA ALA A 5 7.04 -12.84 9.75
C ALA A 5 5.50 -12.97 9.83
N LYS A 6 4.95 -13.06 11.05
CA LYS A 6 3.50 -13.13 11.30
C LYS A 6 2.69 -11.93 10.79
N GLU A 7 3.31 -10.75 10.60
CA GLU A 7 2.62 -9.58 10.03
C GLU A 7 2.36 -9.72 8.51
N VAL A 8 3.13 -10.57 7.82
CA VAL A 8 2.98 -10.81 6.37
C VAL A 8 1.98 -11.92 6.12
N LYS A 9 2.13 -13.03 6.84
CA LYS A 9 1.15 -14.11 6.86
C LYS A 9 1.01 -14.63 8.29
N GLU A 10 -0.22 -14.62 8.79
CA GLU A 10 -0.53 -15.08 10.14
C GLU A 10 -0.17 -16.57 10.35
N GLU A 11 -0.23 -17.38 9.29
CA GLU A 11 0.12 -18.81 9.29
C GLU A 11 1.60 -19.09 9.66
N TRP A 12 2.49 -18.11 9.52
CA TRP A 12 3.91 -18.30 9.81
C TRP A 12 4.24 -18.35 11.30
N GLN A 13 3.35 -17.86 12.16
CA GLN A 13 3.46 -17.92 13.64
C GLN A 13 4.88 -17.64 14.17
N SER A 14 5.60 -16.69 13.56
CA SER A 14 7.00 -16.39 13.84
C SER A 14 7.23 -14.88 13.96
N ASP A 15 8.08 -14.51 14.90
CA ASP A 15 8.52 -13.15 15.15
C ASP A 15 9.86 -12.81 14.48
N GLU A 16 10.44 -13.74 13.73
CA GLU A 16 11.68 -13.47 13.00
C GLU A 16 11.51 -12.29 12.04
N PRO A 17 12.44 -11.33 12.04
CA PRO A 17 12.36 -10.17 11.18
C PRO A 17 12.62 -10.58 9.74
N ILE A 18 11.67 -10.25 8.86
CA ILE A 18 11.79 -10.46 7.42
C ILE A 18 11.86 -9.14 6.69
N LEU A 19 12.67 -9.09 5.63
CA LEU A 19 12.81 -7.92 4.78
C LEU A 19 11.70 -7.91 3.72
N ILE A 20 10.86 -6.88 3.73
CA ILE A 20 9.91 -6.58 2.65
C ILE A 20 10.51 -5.53 1.73
N GLN A 21 10.47 -5.83 0.44
CA GLN A 21 10.88 -4.95 -0.65
C GLN A 21 9.74 -4.81 -1.65
N GLY A 22 9.56 -3.60 -2.18
CA GLY A 22 8.55 -3.27 -3.18
C GLY A 22 8.90 -1.95 -3.86
N VAL A 23 8.17 -1.64 -4.93
CA VAL A 23 8.34 -0.42 -5.72
C VAL A 23 7.01 0.33 -5.69
N ILE A 24 7.05 1.57 -5.22
CA ILE A 24 5.89 2.46 -5.22
C ILE A 24 5.84 3.16 -6.58
N ASP A 25 4.69 3.09 -7.25
CA ASP A 25 4.51 3.72 -8.57
C ASP A 25 4.54 5.26 -8.46
N LEU A 26 3.80 5.83 -7.50
CA LEU A 26 3.74 7.27 -7.28
C LEU A 26 3.50 7.60 -5.80
N CYS A 27 4.33 8.46 -5.25
CA CYS A 27 4.02 9.19 -4.03
C CYS A 27 4.54 10.62 -4.13
N PHE A 28 3.81 11.55 -3.54
CA PHE A 28 4.20 12.96 -3.54
C PHE A 28 3.71 13.64 -2.26
N GLU A 29 4.36 14.74 -1.93
CA GLU A 29 4.08 15.50 -0.72
C GLU A 29 3.20 16.71 -1.03
N GLU A 30 2.22 16.94 -0.15
CA GLU A 30 1.41 18.15 -0.07
C GLU A 30 1.60 18.80 1.32
N GLU A 31 1.05 20.00 1.54
CA GLU A 31 1.27 20.77 2.78
C GLU A 31 0.89 20.02 4.07
N ASP A 32 -0.09 19.11 4.01
CA ASP A 32 -0.67 18.38 5.14
C ASP A 32 -0.30 16.88 5.18
N GLY A 33 0.48 16.38 4.22
CA GLY A 33 0.92 14.99 4.23
C GLY A 33 1.30 14.43 2.86
N ILE A 34 1.51 13.11 2.82
CA ILE A 34 1.87 12.39 1.59
C ILE A 34 0.63 11.75 0.96
N VAL A 35 0.50 11.89 -0.36
CA VAL A 35 -0.45 11.15 -1.18
C VAL A 35 0.28 9.96 -1.80
N LEU A 36 -0.26 8.76 -1.60
CA LEU A 36 0.22 7.51 -2.18
C LEU A 36 -0.74 7.05 -3.28
N MET A 37 -0.20 6.75 -4.46
CA MET A 37 -0.99 6.31 -5.60
C MET A 37 -0.33 5.13 -6.33
N ASP A 38 -1.15 4.18 -6.78
CA ASP A 38 -0.73 3.03 -7.57
C ASP A 38 -1.70 2.81 -8.75
N TYR A 39 -1.17 2.31 -9.87
CA TYR A 39 -1.95 2.10 -11.09
C TYR A 39 -2.14 0.61 -11.37
N LYS A 40 -3.38 0.18 -11.63
CA LYS A 40 -3.68 -1.22 -11.94
C LYS A 40 -4.54 -1.39 -13.18
N THR A 41 -4.16 -2.38 -13.98
CA THR A 41 -4.83 -2.79 -15.23
C THR A 41 -5.77 -3.98 -15.05
N ASP A 42 -5.83 -4.53 -13.84
CA ASP A 42 -6.70 -5.65 -13.49
C ASP A 42 -8.17 -5.39 -13.84
N HIS A 43 -8.83 -6.43 -14.36
CA HIS A 43 -10.25 -6.43 -14.68
C HIS A 43 -11.04 -7.07 -13.53
N ALA A 44 -11.48 -6.25 -12.57
CA ALA A 44 -12.32 -6.67 -11.45
C ALA A 44 -13.21 -5.51 -10.98
N ASP A 45 -14.20 -5.82 -10.15
CA ASP A 45 -15.01 -4.81 -9.48
C ASP A 45 -14.22 -4.04 -8.41
N GLU A 46 -14.79 -2.94 -7.95
CA GLU A 46 -14.14 -2.05 -6.98
C GLU A 46 -13.83 -2.74 -5.65
N GLU A 47 -14.75 -3.55 -5.13
CA GLU A 47 -14.60 -4.19 -3.82
C GLU A 47 -13.49 -5.24 -3.84
N VAL A 48 -13.40 -6.03 -4.91
CA VAL A 48 -12.34 -7.01 -5.12
C VAL A 48 -10.98 -6.32 -5.26
N LEU A 49 -10.90 -5.21 -6.01
CA LEU A 49 -9.65 -4.45 -6.15
C LEU A 49 -9.19 -3.90 -4.81
N LYS A 50 -10.06 -3.21 -4.06
CA LYS A 50 -9.73 -2.68 -2.72
C LYS A 50 -9.23 -3.77 -1.79
N LYS A 51 -9.95 -4.89 -1.73
CA LYS A 51 -9.55 -6.03 -0.88
C LYS A 51 -8.19 -6.59 -1.28
N ARG A 52 -7.96 -6.78 -2.59
CA ARG A 52 -6.71 -7.35 -3.14
C ARG A 52 -5.49 -6.50 -2.81
N TYR A 53 -5.60 -5.17 -2.93
CA TYR A 53 -4.44 -4.27 -2.75
C TYR A 53 -4.32 -3.67 -1.35
N SER A 54 -5.32 -3.86 -0.47
CA SER A 54 -5.28 -3.33 0.91
C SER A 54 -3.99 -3.68 1.67
N SER A 55 -3.53 -4.94 1.60
CA SER A 55 -2.28 -5.36 2.24
C SER A 55 -1.04 -4.69 1.65
N GLN A 56 -1.00 -4.46 0.33
CA GLN A 56 0.10 -3.75 -0.33
C GLN A 56 0.15 -2.30 0.13
N PHE A 57 -0.99 -1.59 0.09
CA PHE A 57 -1.08 -0.21 0.56
C PHE A 57 -0.71 -0.07 2.04
N LYS A 58 -1.11 -1.03 2.89
CA LYS A 58 -0.69 -1.08 4.30
C LYS A 58 0.83 -1.07 4.42
N PHE A 59 1.54 -1.89 3.63
CA PHE A 59 2.99 -1.95 3.69
C PHE A 59 3.67 -0.73 3.06
N TYR A 60 3.15 -0.20 1.95
CA TYR A 60 3.68 1.03 1.35
C TYR A 60 3.52 2.23 2.28
N LYS A 61 2.34 2.39 2.88
CA LYS A 61 2.10 3.41 3.90
C LYS A 61 3.09 3.29 5.06
N LYS A 62 3.25 2.09 5.64
CA LYS A 62 4.21 1.85 6.73
C LYS A 62 5.64 2.22 6.31
N ALA A 63 6.07 1.83 5.11
CA ALA A 63 7.40 2.14 4.61
C ALA A 63 7.61 3.66 4.42
N ILE A 64 6.67 4.36 3.80
CA ILE A 64 6.74 5.81 3.58
C ILE A 64 6.78 6.57 4.91
N GLU A 65 5.88 6.25 5.84
CA GLU A 65 5.82 6.95 7.13
C GLU A 65 7.11 6.71 7.94
N GLN A 66 7.68 5.50 7.88
CA GLN A 66 8.95 5.18 8.55
C GLN A 66 10.15 5.89 7.91
N MET A 67 10.20 5.99 6.58
CA MET A 67 11.33 6.58 5.86
C MET A 67 11.32 8.11 5.92
N THR A 68 10.14 8.73 5.92
CA THR A 68 9.99 10.19 5.80
C THR A 68 9.62 10.88 7.11
N GLY A 69 9.07 10.15 8.09
CA GLY A 69 8.49 10.72 9.30
C GLY A 69 7.17 11.47 9.09
N LYS A 70 6.67 11.54 7.84
CA LYS A 70 5.41 12.23 7.47
C LYS A 70 4.27 11.23 7.38
N LYS A 71 3.03 11.71 7.57
CA LYS A 71 1.83 10.87 7.47
C LYS A 71 1.40 10.70 6.02
N VAL A 72 0.99 9.49 5.66
CA VAL A 72 0.27 9.26 4.39
C VAL A 72 -1.19 9.59 4.63
N LYS A 73 -1.61 10.74 4.12
CA LYS A 73 -2.96 11.26 4.30
C LYS A 73 -3.97 10.55 3.40
N GLU A 74 -3.55 10.17 2.19
CA GLU A 74 -4.41 9.56 1.18
C GLU A 74 -3.72 8.40 0.49
N SER A 75 -4.49 7.39 0.13
CA SER A 75 -4.06 6.17 -0.54
C SER A 75 -5.07 5.83 -1.64
N LEU A 76 -4.61 5.85 -2.89
CA LEU A 76 -5.45 5.77 -4.07
C LEU A 76 -4.97 4.70 -5.04
N LEU A 77 -5.89 3.88 -5.52
CA LEU A 77 -5.67 2.95 -6.61
C LEU A 77 -6.39 3.46 -7.85
N TYR A 78 -5.66 3.79 -8.92
CA TYR A 78 -6.29 4.08 -10.20
C TYR A 78 -6.51 2.79 -10.99
N SER A 79 -7.79 2.46 -11.20
CA SER A 79 -8.17 1.32 -12.03
C SER A 79 -8.36 1.77 -13.48
N PHE A 80 -7.58 1.21 -14.40
CA PHE A 80 -7.77 1.44 -15.83
C PHE A 80 -9.05 0.80 -16.36
N TYR A 81 -9.46 -0.34 -15.79
CA TYR A 81 -10.70 -1.02 -16.17
C TYR A 81 -11.95 -0.20 -15.79
N LEU A 82 -12.00 0.28 -14.54
CA LEU A 82 -13.13 1.08 -14.05
C LEU A 82 -13.02 2.58 -14.41
N LYS A 83 -11.86 3.02 -14.90
CA LYS A 83 -11.52 4.40 -15.27
C LYS A 83 -11.75 5.40 -14.12
N LYS A 84 -11.37 5.02 -12.91
CA LYS A 84 -11.49 5.87 -11.72
C LYS A 84 -10.46 5.54 -10.65
N SER A 85 -10.20 6.54 -9.80
CA SER A 85 -9.44 6.39 -8.57
C SER A 85 -10.32 5.81 -7.47
N LEU A 86 -9.82 4.79 -6.79
CA LEU A 86 -10.46 4.10 -5.68
C LEU A 86 -9.68 4.43 -4.39
N PRO A 87 -10.33 4.93 -3.34
CA PRO A 87 -9.67 5.03 -2.03
C PRO A 87 -9.44 3.63 -1.46
N VAL A 88 -8.22 3.37 -0.98
CA VAL A 88 -7.78 2.08 -0.40
C VAL A 88 -7.28 2.25 1.02
#